data_AF-A0A7K6QE88-F1
#
_entry.id   AF-A0A7K6QE88-F1
#
_cell.length_a   1.000
_cell.length_b   1.000
_cell.length_c   1.000
_cell.angle_alpha   90.00
_cell.angle_beta   90.00
_cell.angle_gamma   90.00
#
_symmetry.space_group_name_H-M   'P 1'
#
loop_
_entity.id
_entity.type
_entity.pdbx_description
1 polymer ?
#
loop_
_entity_poly.entity_id
_entity_poly.type
_entity_poly.pdbx_seq_one_letter_code
_entity_poly.pdbx_strand_id
1 'polypeptide(L)'
;GFRKVVHIEQGGLVKPEKDDTEFQHPFFLRGQEQLLENIKRKVTSVSGLKGEEVRVRQDNVAKLLSDIQAMRGRQESMDSKLLAMKHENEALWREVASLRQKHAQQQKVVNKLIQFLISLVQSNRILGVKRKM
;
A
#
# COMPACT_ATOMS: atom_id res chain seq x y z
N GLY A 1 -46.70 -15.12 -9.04
CA GLY A 1 -47.20 -13.81 -8.55
C GLY A 1 -48.64 -13.99 -8.10
N PHE A 2 -49.04 -13.30 -7.03
CA PHE A 2 -50.39 -13.43 -6.45
C PHE A 2 -51.46 -13.03 -7.45
N ARG A 3 -52.57 -13.79 -7.49
CA ARG A 3 -53.74 -13.52 -8.32
C ARG A 3 -54.87 -13.03 -7.44
N LYS A 4 -55.59 -12.00 -7.88
CA LYS A 4 -56.79 -11.50 -7.19
C LYS A 4 -57.88 -12.57 -7.28
N VAL A 5 -58.49 -12.91 -6.16
CA VAL A 5 -59.64 -13.81 -6.11
C VAL A 5 -60.88 -13.01 -6.52
N VAL A 6 -61.68 -13.57 -7.42
CA VAL A 6 -62.94 -12.96 -7.88
C VAL A 6 -64.07 -13.83 -7.35
N HIS A 7 -64.89 -13.29 -6.45
CA HIS A 7 -66.06 -13.98 -5.93
C HIS A 7 -67.20 -13.86 -6.96
N ILE A 8 -67.56 -14.96 -7.60
CA ILE A 8 -68.57 -15.01 -8.67
C ILE A 8 -70.00 -14.96 -8.11
N GLU A 9 -70.20 -15.28 -6.83
CA GLU A 9 -71.52 -15.29 -6.18
C GLU A 9 -72.08 -13.89 -5.90
N GLN A 10 -71.27 -12.84 -6.00
CA GLN A 10 -71.71 -11.44 -5.81
C GLN A 10 -71.99 -10.79 -7.16
N GLY A 11 -73.14 -11.17 -7.74
CA GLY A 11 -73.74 -10.49 -8.88
C GLY A 11 -74.13 -9.05 -8.54
N GLY A 12 -73.23 -8.10 -8.80
CA GLY A 12 -73.48 -6.74 -9.31
C GLY A 12 -74.40 -5.74 -8.58
N LEU A 13 -75.17 -6.10 -7.55
CA LEU A 13 -76.21 -5.20 -7.01
C LEU A 13 -76.39 -5.20 -5.49
N VAL A 14 -75.64 -6.00 -4.73
CA VAL A 14 -75.63 -5.89 -3.26
C VAL A 14 -74.19 -5.64 -2.82
N LYS A 15 -73.96 -4.46 -2.25
CA LYS A 15 -72.67 -4.05 -1.70
C LYS A 15 -72.36 -4.99 -0.51
N PRO A 16 -71.32 -5.84 -0.56
CA PRO A 16 -70.95 -6.60 0.62
C PRO A 16 -70.50 -5.62 1.72
N GLU A 17 -70.89 -5.85 2.97
CA GLU A 17 -70.51 -5.01 4.11
C GLU A 17 -68.98 -4.95 4.35
N LYS A 18 -68.22 -5.85 3.71
CA LYS A 18 -66.76 -5.88 3.71
C LYS A 18 -66.24 -6.15 2.30
N ASP A 19 -65.54 -5.18 1.73
CA ASP A 19 -64.83 -5.30 0.46
C ASP A 19 -63.42 -5.86 0.72
N ASP A 20 -63.37 -7.07 1.28
CA ASP A 20 -62.11 -7.73 1.62
C ASP A 20 -61.45 -8.20 0.32
N THR A 21 -60.48 -7.44 -0.16
CA THR A 21 -59.74 -7.81 -1.36
C THR A 21 -58.81 -8.99 -1.05
N GLU A 22 -59.13 -10.16 -1.60
CA GLU A 22 -58.34 -11.38 -1.41
C GLU A 22 -57.39 -11.67 -2.58
N PHE A 23 -56.25 -12.28 -2.24
CA PHE A 23 -55.24 -12.72 -3.18
C PHE A 23 -54.78 -14.13 -2.86
N GLN A 24 -54.55 -14.92 -3.91
CA GLN A 24 -54.09 -16.30 -3.77
C GLN A 24 -52.78 -16.56 -4.54
N HIS A 25 -51.95 -17.44 -4.00
CA HIS A 25 -50.82 -18.05 -4.69
C HIS A 25 -50.73 -19.54 -4.36
N PRO A 26 -50.47 -20.43 -5.33
CA PRO A 26 -50.36 -21.88 -5.08
C PRO A 26 -49.34 -22.28 -4.01
N PHE A 27 -48.28 -21.47 -3.85
CA PHE A 27 -47.20 -21.71 -2.88
C PHE A 27 -47.30 -20.86 -1.60
N PHE A 28 -48.42 -20.18 -1.38
CA PHE A 28 -48.67 -19.41 -0.15
C PHE A 28 -49.63 -20.19 0.75
N LEU A 29 -49.09 -21.13 1.52
CA LEU A 29 -49.84 -22.06 2.37
C LEU A 29 -49.39 -21.92 3.83
N ARG A 30 -50.35 -21.88 4.76
CA ARG A 30 -50.09 -21.74 6.20
C ARG A 30 -49.32 -22.95 6.71
N GLY A 31 -48.22 -22.72 7.43
CA GLY A 31 -47.35 -23.78 7.99
C GLY A 31 -46.44 -24.48 6.96
N GLN A 32 -46.29 -23.88 5.77
CA GLN A 32 -45.38 -24.37 4.72
C GLN A 32 -44.47 -23.24 4.22
N GLU A 33 -43.72 -22.63 5.14
CA GLU A 33 -42.86 -21.49 4.87
C GLU A 33 -41.80 -21.80 3.80
N GLN A 34 -41.34 -23.05 3.70
CA GLN A 34 -40.39 -23.48 2.67
C GLN A 34 -40.89 -23.21 1.24
N LEU A 35 -42.20 -23.24 0.99
CA LEU A 35 -42.75 -23.01 -0.35
C LEU A 35 -42.69 -21.53 -0.77
N LEU A 36 -42.45 -20.60 0.17
CA LEU A 36 -42.38 -19.17 -0.12
C LEU A 36 -41.22 -18.83 -1.06
N GLU A 37 -40.16 -19.63 -1.09
CA GLU A 37 -39.02 -19.44 -2.01
C GLU A 37 -39.44 -19.53 -3.49
N ASN A 38 -40.54 -20.22 -3.78
CA ASN A 38 -41.10 -20.42 -5.12
C ASN A 38 -41.98 -19.24 -5.57
N ILE A 39 -42.28 -18.29 -4.67
CA ILE A 39 -43.02 -17.07 -5.00
C ILE A 39 -42.05 -16.01 -5.52
N LYS A 40 -41.81 -16.02 -6.84
CA LYS A 40 -40.95 -15.00 -7.47
C LYS A 40 -41.73 -13.70 -7.71
N ARG A 41 -41.09 -12.55 -7.43
CA ARG A 41 -41.60 -11.25 -7.85
C ARG A 41 -41.54 -11.16 -9.37
N LYS A 42 -42.52 -10.50 -9.99
CA LYS A 42 -42.44 -10.15 -11.41
C LYS A 42 -41.24 -9.20 -11.57
N VAL A 43 -40.22 -9.64 -12.29
CA VAL A 43 -39.07 -8.81 -12.63
C VAL A 43 -39.55 -7.80 -13.66
N THR A 44 -39.85 -6.57 -13.23
CA THR A 44 -39.70 -5.43 -14.13
C THR A 44 -38.22 -5.38 -14.50
N SER A 45 -37.91 -5.18 -15.76
CA SER A 45 -36.58 -5.29 -16.37
C SER A 45 -35.54 -4.33 -15.77
N VAL A 46 -35.09 -4.62 -14.54
CA VAL A 46 -33.87 -4.07 -13.88
C VAL A 46 -32.71 -5.07 -13.92
N SER A 47 -32.85 -6.16 -14.67
CA SER A 47 -31.81 -7.19 -14.85
C SER A 47 -30.52 -6.65 -15.49
N GLY A 48 -30.57 -5.49 -16.17
CA GLY A 48 -29.37 -4.81 -16.70
C GLY A 48 -28.47 -4.26 -15.60
N LEU A 49 -29.03 -3.69 -14.54
CA LEU A 49 -28.28 -3.01 -13.47
C LEU A 49 -27.42 -3.99 -12.64
N LYS A 50 -27.90 -5.22 -12.41
CA LYS A 50 -27.14 -6.25 -11.69
C LYS A 50 -25.95 -6.77 -12.50
N GLY A 51 -26.09 -6.91 -13.82
CA GLY A 51 -24.98 -7.32 -14.68
C GLY A 51 -23.91 -6.24 -14.79
N GLU A 52 -24.32 -4.98 -14.80
CA GLU A 52 -23.44 -3.81 -14.87
C GLU A 52 -22.68 -3.58 -13.56
N GLU A 53 -23.33 -3.71 -12.41
CA GLU A 53 -22.68 -3.63 -11.10
C GLU A 53 -21.63 -4.75 -10.88
N VAL A 54 -21.92 -5.97 -11.34
CA VAL A 54 -20.97 -7.09 -11.28
C VAL A 54 -19.78 -6.88 -12.22
N ARG A 55 -19.99 -6.35 -13.44
CA ARG A 55 -18.91 -6.01 -14.37
C ARG A 55 -18.02 -4.90 -13.83
N VAL A 56 -18.60 -3.82 -13.30
CA VAL A 56 -17.86 -2.71 -12.67
C VAL A 56 -17.01 -3.22 -11.50
N ARG A 57 -17.55 -4.14 -10.69
CA ARG A 57 -16.78 -4.78 -9.60
C ARG A 57 -15.62 -5.62 -10.13
N GLN A 58 -15.81 -6.41 -11.19
CA GLN A 58 -14.74 -7.20 -11.79
C GLN A 58 -13.63 -6.33 -12.39
N ASP A 59 -13.99 -5.25 -13.09
CA ASP A 59 -13.02 -4.30 -13.66
C ASP A 59 -12.20 -3.60 -12.56
N ASN A 60 -12.85 -3.23 -11.45
CA ASN A 60 -12.17 -2.65 -10.29
C ASN A 60 -11.18 -3.63 -9.65
N VAL A 61 -11.55 -4.91 -9.55
CA VAL A 61 -10.65 -5.96 -9.02
C VAL A 61 -9.47 -6.19 -9.97
N ALA A 62 -9.70 -6.24 -11.28
CA ALA A 62 -8.63 -6.39 -12.27
C ALA A 62 -7.65 -5.21 -12.23
N LYS A 63 -8.17 -3.98 -12.09
CA LYS A 63 -7.34 -2.78 -11.92
C LYS A 63 -6.52 -2.82 -10.63
N LEU A 64 -7.15 -3.19 -9.51
CA LEU A 64 -6.46 -3.34 -8.22
C LEU A 64 -5.32 -4.36 -8.30
N LEU A 65 -5.55 -5.50 -8.96
CA LEU A 65 -4.51 -6.52 -9.14
C LEU A 65 -3.35 -6.01 -9.98
N SER A 66 -3.62 -5.27 -11.06
CA SER A 66 -2.59 -4.62 -11.87
C SER A 66 -1.79 -3.60 -11.05
N ASP A 67 -2.46 -2.77 -10.25
CA ASP A 67 -1.82 -1.77 -9.39
C ASP A 67 -0.93 -2.42 -8.32
N ILE A 68 -1.38 -3.54 -7.73
CA ILE A 68 -0.60 -4.34 -6.77
C ILE A 68 0.65 -4.94 -7.44
N GLN A 69 0.52 -5.50 -8.64
CA GLN A 69 1.67 -6.05 -9.38
C GLN A 69 2.70 -4.97 -9.72
N ALA A 70 2.24 -3.80 -10.19
CA ALA A 70 3.11 -2.67 -10.45
C ALA A 70 3.80 -2.17 -9.17
N MET A 71 3.06 -2.12 -8.06
CA MET A 71 3.60 -1.71 -6.76
C MET A 71 4.67 -2.68 -6.27
N ARG A 72 4.43 -3.99 -6.41
CA ARG A 72 5.40 -5.03 -6.08
C ARG A 72 6.69 -4.88 -6.89
N GLY A 73 6.60 -4.68 -8.21
CA GLY A 73 7.78 -4.46 -9.06
C GLY A 73 8.56 -3.21 -8.65
N ARG A 74 7.87 -2.12 -8.29
CA ARG A 74 8.51 -0.91 -7.74
C ARG A 74 9.22 -1.18 -6.40
N GLN A 75 8.61 -1.99 -5.54
CA GLN A 75 9.18 -2.36 -4.24
C GLN A 75 10.46 -3.19 -4.42
N GLU A 76 10.45 -4.20 -5.28
CA GLU A 76 11.65 -5.01 -5.59
C GLU A 76 12.79 -4.14 -6.16
N SER A 77 12.47 -3.17 -7.02
CA SER A 77 13.45 -2.19 -7.51
C SER A 77 13.97 -1.28 -6.39
N MET A 78 13.13 -0.89 -5.44
CA MET A 78 13.51 -0.01 -4.34
C MET A 78 14.43 -0.73 -3.37
N ASP A 79 14.09 -1.97 -3.01
CA ASP A 79 14.89 -2.82 -2.14
C ASP A 79 16.30 -3.03 -2.73
N SER A 80 16.38 -3.28 -4.05
CA SER A 80 17.65 -3.41 -4.76
C SER A 80 18.50 -2.13 -4.69
N LYS A 81 17.88 -0.95 -4.91
CA LYS A 81 18.57 0.34 -4.80
C LYS A 81 19.02 0.65 -3.38
N LEU A 82 18.20 0.31 -2.38
CA LEU A 82 18.52 0.53 -0.98
C LEU A 82 19.70 -0.35 -0.54
N LEU A 83 19.73 -1.60 -0.99
CA LEU A 83 20.86 -2.50 -0.75
C LEU A 83 22.15 -1.97 -1.38
N ALA A 84 22.10 -1.51 -2.64
CA ALA A 84 23.25 -0.90 -3.30
C ALA A 84 23.76 0.34 -2.55
N MET A 85 22.85 1.24 -2.17
CA MET A 85 23.19 2.44 -1.41
C MET A 85 23.80 2.11 -0.04
N LYS A 86 23.33 1.06 0.63
CA LYS A 86 23.92 0.60 1.89
C LYS A 86 25.37 0.16 1.68
N HIS A 87 25.64 -0.64 0.64
CA HIS A 87 27.00 -1.08 0.32
C HIS A 87 27.94 0.06 -0.06
N GLU A 88 27.45 1.03 -0.84
CA GLU A 88 28.21 2.24 -1.18
C GLU A 88 28.54 3.05 0.08
N ASN A 89 27.59 3.20 0.99
CA ASN A 89 27.81 3.90 2.26
C ASN A 89 28.88 3.19 3.10
N GLU A 90 28.80 1.86 3.23
CA GLU A 90 29.84 1.06 3.91
C GLU A 90 31.23 1.19 3.25
N ALA A 91 31.30 1.31 1.92
CA ALA A 91 32.55 1.57 1.22
C ALA A 91 33.10 2.97 1.52
N LEU A 92 32.25 4.00 1.47
CA LEU A 92 32.60 5.37 1.83
C LEU A 92 33.11 5.47 3.27
N TRP A 93 32.47 4.80 4.23
CA TRP A 93 32.94 4.76 5.62
C TRP A 93 34.37 4.20 5.73
N ARG A 94 34.68 3.13 4.98
CA ARG A 94 36.03 2.55 4.94
C ARG A 94 37.04 3.52 4.32
N GLU A 95 36.68 4.21 3.25
CA GLU A 95 37.55 5.21 2.62
C GLU A 95 37.82 6.39 3.55
N VAL A 96 36.79 6.93 4.20
CA VAL A 96 36.93 8.02 5.18
C VAL A 96 37.83 7.60 6.35
N ALA A 97 37.66 6.38 6.88
CA ALA A 97 38.53 5.86 7.92
C ALA A 97 39.99 5.76 7.47
N SER A 98 40.23 5.25 6.25
CA SER A 98 41.57 5.16 5.66
C SER A 98 42.20 6.55 5.47
N LEU A 99 41.43 7.52 4.96
CA LEU A 99 41.88 8.90 4.78
C LEU A 99 42.25 9.55 6.12
N ARG A 100 41.43 9.36 7.16
CA ARG A 100 41.73 9.85 8.51
C ARG A 100 43.03 9.26 9.06
N GLN A 101 43.29 7.96 8.85
CA GLN A 101 44.53 7.32 9.26
C GLN A 101 45.75 7.89 8.50
N LYS A 102 45.64 8.03 7.18
CA LYS A 102 46.70 8.62 6.33
C LYS A 102 47.01 10.06 6.76
N HIS A 103 45.97 10.86 7.00
CA HIS A 103 46.11 12.24 7.48
C HIS A 103 46.81 12.29 8.85
N ALA A 104 46.42 11.43 9.79
CA ALA A 104 47.09 11.35 11.10
C ALA A 104 48.57 10.98 10.98
N GLN A 105 48.92 10.07 10.05
CA GLN A 105 50.31 9.70 9.80
C GLN A 105 51.11 10.85 9.17
N GLN A 106 50.53 11.56 8.20
CA GLN A 106 51.14 12.77 7.62
C GLN A 106 51.39 13.83 8.69
N GLN A 107 50.43 14.07 9.59
CA GLN A 107 50.59 15.02 10.69
C GLN A 107 51.76 14.65 11.61
N LYS A 108 51.95 13.35 11.91
CA LYS A 108 53.12 12.88 12.68
C LYS A 108 54.43 13.17 11.98
N VAL A 109 54.49 12.95 10.65
CA VAL A 109 55.69 13.25 9.86
C VAL A 109 55.97 14.76 9.85
N VAL A 110 54.97 15.60 9.59
CA VAL A 110 55.11 17.06 9.63
C VAL A 110 55.59 17.54 11.00
N ASN A 111 55.00 17.05 12.09
CA ASN A 111 55.43 17.41 13.45
C ASN A 111 56.90 17.05 13.70
N LYS A 112 57.36 15.87 13.24
CA LYS A 112 58.77 15.47 13.34
C LYS A 112 59.68 16.38 12.52
N LEU A 113 59.27 16.78 11.31
CA LEU A 113 60.03 17.72 10.49
C LEU A 113 60.14 19.09 11.16
N ILE A 114 59.05 19.61 11.75
CA ILE A 114 59.07 20.86 12.51
C ILE A 114 60.02 20.77 13.70
N GLN A 115 59.91 19.70 14.51
CA GLN A 115 60.82 19.48 15.64
C GLN A 115 62.28 19.41 15.21
N PHE A 116 62.58 18.72 14.10
CA PHE A 116 63.92 18.65 13.53
C PHE A 116 64.45 20.03 13.12
N LEU A 117 63.64 20.82 12.41
CA LEU A 117 64.02 22.19 12.02
C LEU A 117 64.28 23.08 13.25
N ILE A 118 63.46 22.99 14.29
CA ILE A 118 63.67 23.72 15.55
C ILE A 118 64.99 23.31 16.19
N SER A 119 65.28 22.00 16.26
CA SER A 119 66.53 21.47 16.81
C SER A 119 67.77 21.99 16.06
N LEU A 120 67.73 22.02 14.73
CA LEU A 120 68.82 22.57 13.91
C LEU A 120 69.06 24.05 14.19
N VAL A 121 67.99 24.85 14.24
CA VAL A 121 68.07 26.29 14.53
C VAL A 121 68.63 26.55 15.93
N GLN A 122 68.18 25.80 16.94
CA GLN A 122 68.67 25.93 18.31
C GLN A 122 70.14 25.49 18.44
N SER A 123 70.54 24.38 17.81
CA SER A 123 71.93 23.91 17.78
C SER A 123 72.87 24.95 17.15
N ASN A 124 72.45 25.57 16.04
CA ASN A 124 73.22 26.64 15.40
C ASN A 124 73.32 27.91 16.27
N ARG A 125 72.31 28.25 17.08
CA ARG A 125 72.42 29.35 18.05
C ARG A 125 73.46 29.08 19.13
N ILE A 126 73.58 27.84 19.61
CA ILE A 126 74.57 27.46 20.63
C ILE A 126 76.01 27.52 20.06
N LEU A 127 76.19 27.11 18.80
CA LEU A 127 77.49 27.21 18.10
C LEU A 127 77.86 28.65 17.72
N GLY A 128 76.87 29.53 17.49
CA GLY A 128 77.07 30.94 17.17
C GLY A 128 77.59 31.79 18.34
N VAL A 129 77.32 31.40 19.59
CA VAL A 129 77.77 32.15 20.79
C VAL A 129 79.21 31.81 21.19
N LYS A 130 79.76 30.65 20.78
CA LYS A 130 81.12 30.22 21.14
C LYS A 130 82.25 30.81 20.28
N ARG A 131 81.95 31.69 19.31
CA ARG A 131 82.97 32.38 18.48
C ARG A 131 83.14 33.83 18.92
N LYS A 132 83.67 34.01 20.13
CA LYS A 132 84.41 35.20 20.54
C LYS A 132 85.51 34.75 21.51
N MET A 133 86.68 34.50 20.94
CA MET A 133 87.97 34.69 21.59
C MET A 133 88.56 35.96 20.95
#